data_AF-A0A0S8AWU5-F1
#
_entry.id   AF-A0A0S8AWU5-F1
#
_cell.length_a   1.000
_cell.length_b   1.000
_cell.length_c   1.000
_cell.angle_alpha   90.00
_cell.angle_beta   90.00
_cell.angle_gamma   90.00
#
_symmetry.space_group_name_H-M   'P 1'
#
loop_
_entity.id
_entity.type
_entity.pdbx_description
1 polymer ?
#
loop_
_entity_poly.entity_id
_entity_poly.type
_entity_poly.pdbx_seq_one_letter_code
_entity_poly.pdbx_strand_id
1 'polypeptide(L)'
;MKPVEETYIKAGFWRRLVATWIDLFIIYAITVSLIELTAVIRVRISFEPLYITLGAIYSTMWLTYKGQTVGKMLLGIIVTTNLEKQPSLKDVLLREVLGKWGIAITVPIVIGRLLVGQAWVPTVYDGLVLLPWLVLLFFHYLITRRTWYDLLAGTVVKKSSGYLGFMRPVFLSLIGAVVLGLGTKVTEFTILGWLPCRLALFYSMRSSAPYTVFLKRGHAKPLDYIIGLFDRYDVVVLCERPHPEASQWDFIYELLRDQRFIDRVGHVFTEYGQVGMQSYLDNFMATDGLSIDEIHERVIHIMRNWAVWPIWTNTNFYTYLTRLYQLNQSLPHAKRIHHHFTDVSVNWPDLSDEGYKAYRHSLINRDEQMARIVIEKMTRLAESSTSAPPKCLVVMNYRHAFDLTGGLLEAQRRNTYEFLKVAFEDRTANVLLNTNILLFVPIAGGVWDTAFEETGNRPAGFDFEDSPFGYDPFDMFPFFPGLKGRLKYREVFKGFVFTHPLDNQYLGHGIPGYYDGFEKEALRRAKFVSDDYYRGIETIITRKNKESMATKHELPNHLIQSLLELSMLAFTSMGMLVGLGVSALNCRSRDEQ
;
A
#
# COMPACT_ATOMS: atom_id res chain seq x y z
N MET A 1 23.92 -68.38 -8.90
CA MET A 1 24.34 -67.10 -8.28
C MET A 1 23.14 -66.16 -8.29
N LYS A 2 22.60 -65.79 -7.12
CA LYS A 2 21.65 -64.67 -7.01
C LYS A 2 22.42 -63.37 -7.26
N PRO A 3 21.88 -62.39 -8.00
CA PRO A 3 22.53 -61.09 -8.11
C PRO A 3 22.53 -60.47 -6.71
N VAL A 4 23.70 -60.00 -6.28
CA VAL A 4 23.85 -59.20 -5.07
C VAL A 4 23.08 -57.89 -5.33
N GLU A 5 21.92 -57.72 -4.71
CA GLU A 5 21.28 -56.41 -4.60
C GLU A 5 22.23 -55.52 -3.80
N GLU A 6 22.99 -54.65 -4.48
CA GLU A 6 23.57 -53.49 -3.83
C GLU A 6 22.43 -52.66 -3.24
N THR A 7 22.21 -52.76 -1.93
CA THR A 7 21.27 -51.92 -1.18
C THR A 7 21.71 -50.46 -1.26
N TYR A 8 21.28 -49.74 -2.29
CA TYR A 8 21.55 -48.32 -2.43
C TYR A 8 20.72 -47.48 -1.45
N ILE A 9 21.38 -46.52 -0.80
CA ILE A 9 20.73 -45.68 0.21
C ILE A 9 19.99 -44.53 -0.48
N LYS A 10 18.66 -44.60 -0.51
CA LYS A 10 17.79 -43.50 -0.97
C LYS A 10 18.11 -42.21 -0.19
N ALA A 11 18.04 -41.07 -0.89
CA ALA A 11 18.19 -39.78 -0.24
C ALA A 11 17.02 -39.52 0.72
N GLY A 12 17.31 -39.17 1.97
CA GLY A 12 16.29 -38.82 2.95
C GLY A 12 15.53 -37.53 2.58
N PHE A 13 14.29 -37.41 3.06
CA PHE A 13 13.39 -36.30 2.78
C PHE A 13 14.05 -34.93 2.97
N TRP A 14 14.65 -34.69 4.14
CA TRP A 14 15.28 -33.41 4.49
C TRP A 14 16.38 -33.01 3.52
N ARG A 15 17.19 -33.97 3.06
CA ARG A 15 18.25 -33.70 2.08
C ARG A 15 17.68 -33.31 0.73
N ARG A 16 16.54 -33.90 0.32
CA ARG A 16 15.85 -33.53 -0.91
C ARG A 16 15.17 -32.16 -0.80
N LEU A 17 14.59 -31.88 0.37
CA LEU A 17 13.93 -30.60 0.66
C LEU A 17 14.93 -29.46 0.62
N VAL A 18 16.05 -29.56 1.35
CA VAL A 18 17.08 -28.50 1.36
C VAL A 18 17.69 -28.30 -0.02
N ALA A 19 17.96 -29.36 -0.79
CA ALA A 19 18.42 -29.23 -2.17
C ALA A 19 17.42 -28.45 -3.04
N THR A 20 16.12 -28.71 -2.85
CA THR A 20 15.06 -28.01 -3.58
C THR A 20 15.00 -26.54 -3.18
N TRP A 21 15.14 -26.20 -1.90
CA TRP A 21 15.20 -24.82 -1.44
C TRP A 21 16.36 -24.05 -2.06
N ILE A 22 17.56 -24.63 -2.08
CA ILE A 22 18.74 -24.00 -2.71
C ILE A 22 18.45 -23.70 -4.20
N ASP A 23 17.89 -24.68 -4.93
CA ASP A 23 17.54 -24.50 -6.33
C ASP A 23 16.52 -23.36 -6.50
N LEU A 24 15.47 -23.30 -5.65
CA LEU A 24 14.43 -22.25 -5.70
C LEU A 24 15.00 -20.84 -5.45
N PHE A 25 15.96 -20.70 -4.53
CA PHE A 25 16.63 -19.43 -4.25
C PHE A 25 17.50 -18.97 -5.42
N ILE A 26 18.20 -19.88 -6.10
CA ILE A 26 19.00 -19.55 -7.29
C ILE A 26 18.09 -19.03 -8.40
N ILE A 27 16.99 -19.75 -8.69
CA ILE A 27 16.01 -19.36 -9.73
C ILE A 27 15.41 -18.01 -9.38
N TYR A 28 15.12 -17.78 -8.10
CA TYR A 28 14.58 -16.53 -7.61
C TYR A 28 15.51 -15.35 -7.87
N ALA A 29 16.77 -15.47 -7.49
CA ALA A 29 17.77 -14.42 -7.71
C ALA A 29 17.89 -14.08 -9.20
N ILE A 30 17.96 -15.09 -10.07
CA ILE A 30 18.03 -14.90 -11.53
C ILE A 30 16.77 -14.20 -12.05
N THR A 31 15.59 -14.59 -11.56
CA THR A 31 14.31 -14.01 -11.98
C THR A 31 14.25 -12.53 -11.65
N VAL A 32 14.60 -12.16 -10.41
CA VAL A 32 14.63 -10.75 -9.98
C VAL A 32 15.62 -9.97 -10.83
N SER A 33 16.85 -10.44 -10.99
CA SER A 33 17.87 -9.74 -11.79
C SER A 33 17.45 -9.50 -13.25
N LEU A 34 16.74 -10.46 -13.87
CA LEU A 34 16.25 -10.30 -15.23
C LEU A 34 15.12 -9.28 -15.33
N ILE A 35 14.18 -9.28 -14.37
CA ILE A 35 13.10 -8.29 -14.31
C ILE A 35 13.70 -6.89 -14.21
N GLU A 36 14.65 -6.70 -13.30
CA GLU A 36 15.33 -5.41 -13.13
C GLU A 36 16.05 -4.96 -14.40
N LEU A 37 16.79 -5.86 -15.06
CA LEU A 37 17.46 -5.55 -16.33
C LEU A 37 16.46 -5.16 -17.43
N THR A 38 15.32 -5.84 -17.51
CA THR A 38 14.30 -5.55 -18.52
C THR A 38 13.56 -4.24 -18.23
N ALA A 39 13.40 -3.88 -16.96
CA ALA A 39 12.81 -2.61 -16.56
C ALA A 39 13.65 -1.41 -17.04
N VAL A 40 14.99 -1.52 -17.02
CA VAL A 40 15.91 -0.49 -17.54
C VAL A 40 15.65 -0.16 -19.01
N ILE A 41 15.27 -1.16 -19.82
CA ILE A 41 14.94 -1.00 -21.23
C ILE A 41 13.43 -0.85 -21.50
N ARG A 42 12.65 -0.55 -20.46
CA ARG A 42 11.19 -0.37 -20.50
C ARG A 42 10.41 -1.61 -21.00
N VAL A 43 11.00 -2.80 -20.89
CA VAL A 43 10.34 -4.07 -21.19
C VAL A 43 9.80 -4.66 -19.88
N ARG A 44 8.49 -4.93 -19.82
CA ARG A 44 7.82 -5.44 -18.61
C ARG A 44 7.64 -6.95 -18.70
N ILE A 45 8.10 -7.69 -17.69
CA ILE A 45 7.95 -9.15 -17.60
C ILE A 45 7.38 -9.52 -16.23
N SER A 46 6.35 -10.35 -16.21
CA SER A 46 5.71 -10.83 -14.98
C SER A 46 6.62 -11.80 -14.22
N PHE A 47 6.69 -11.64 -12.90
CA PHE A 47 7.50 -12.51 -12.04
C PHE A 47 7.10 -13.98 -12.14
N GLU A 48 5.82 -14.34 -11.97
CA GLU A 48 5.46 -15.76 -11.83
C GLU A 48 5.67 -16.57 -13.12
N PRO A 49 5.23 -16.11 -14.32
CA PRO A 49 5.52 -16.79 -15.57
C PRO A 49 7.03 -16.91 -15.84
N LEU A 50 7.80 -15.86 -15.53
CA LEU A 50 9.25 -15.87 -15.70
C LEU A 50 9.92 -16.85 -14.73
N TYR A 51 9.53 -16.83 -13.46
CA TYR A 51 10.03 -17.73 -12.42
C TYR A 51 9.78 -19.21 -12.76
N ILE A 52 8.55 -19.54 -13.19
CA ILE A 52 8.18 -20.90 -13.61
C ILE A 52 8.99 -21.32 -14.84
N THR A 53 9.10 -20.44 -15.84
CA THR A 53 9.83 -20.73 -17.08
C THR A 53 11.32 -20.92 -16.83
N LEU A 54 11.95 -20.01 -16.09
CA LEU A 54 13.36 -20.11 -15.71
C LEU A 54 13.62 -21.34 -14.85
N GLY A 55 12.70 -21.66 -13.94
CA GLY A 55 12.78 -22.87 -13.13
C GLY A 55 12.75 -24.15 -13.96
N ALA A 56 11.83 -24.24 -14.94
CA ALA A 56 11.73 -25.35 -15.87
C ALA A 56 13.00 -25.48 -16.73
N ILE A 57 13.51 -24.38 -17.27
CA ILE A 57 14.75 -24.34 -18.06
C ILE A 57 15.95 -24.77 -17.20
N TYR A 58 16.14 -24.13 -16.05
CA TYR A 58 17.22 -24.41 -15.10
C TYR A 58 17.27 -25.90 -14.74
N SER A 59 16.14 -26.43 -14.27
CA SER A 59 16.08 -27.82 -13.80
C SER A 59 16.29 -28.83 -14.93
N THR A 60 15.74 -28.57 -16.11
CA THR A 60 15.90 -29.43 -17.29
C THR A 60 17.35 -29.46 -17.78
N MET A 61 17.98 -28.28 -17.92
CA MET A 61 19.37 -28.18 -18.37
C MET A 61 20.32 -28.93 -17.44
N TRP A 62 20.24 -28.68 -16.13
CA TRP A 62 21.15 -29.26 -15.15
C TRP A 62 20.97 -30.77 -14.99
N LEU A 63 19.72 -31.27 -14.97
CA LEU A 63 19.48 -32.70 -14.85
C LEU A 63 19.84 -33.48 -16.12
N THR A 64 19.64 -32.90 -17.30
CA THR A 64 20.04 -33.54 -18.57
C THR A 64 21.56 -33.62 -18.69
N TYR A 65 22.28 -32.58 -18.23
CA TYR A 65 23.74 -32.54 -18.35
C TYR A 65 24.48 -33.36 -17.27
N LYS A 66 24.00 -33.34 -16.02
CA LYS A 66 24.74 -33.91 -14.87
C LYS A 66 23.92 -34.84 -14.00
N GLY A 67 22.63 -35.07 -14.29
CA GLY A 67 21.72 -35.80 -13.40
C GLY A 67 21.49 -35.11 -12.04
N GLN A 68 22.00 -33.87 -11.88
CA GLN A 68 21.98 -33.11 -10.63
C GLN A 68 21.74 -31.63 -10.93
N THR A 69 20.92 -30.97 -10.13
CA THR A 69 20.86 -29.51 -10.01
C THR A 69 21.92 -29.02 -9.02
N VAL A 70 22.17 -27.72 -8.94
CA VAL A 70 23.20 -27.16 -8.04
C VAL A 70 22.93 -27.55 -6.58
N GLY A 71 21.69 -27.41 -6.11
CA GLY A 71 21.31 -27.83 -4.75
C GLY A 71 21.51 -29.33 -4.53
N LYS A 72 21.27 -30.16 -5.55
CA LYS A 72 21.50 -31.61 -5.48
C LYS A 72 22.99 -31.99 -5.47
N MET A 73 23.82 -31.27 -6.22
CA MET A 73 25.28 -31.42 -6.16
C MET A 73 25.80 -31.08 -4.76
N LEU A 74 25.38 -29.92 -4.23
CA LEU A 74 25.79 -29.45 -2.91
C LEU A 74 25.39 -30.38 -1.78
N LEU A 75 24.31 -31.17 -1.94
CA LEU A 75 23.87 -32.15 -0.95
C LEU A 75 24.24 -33.60 -1.28
N GLY A 76 25.03 -33.82 -2.33
CA GLY A 76 25.51 -35.14 -2.72
C GLY A 76 24.36 -36.09 -3.02
N ILE A 77 23.37 -35.66 -3.81
CA ILE A 77 22.25 -36.48 -4.28
C ILE A 77 22.11 -36.39 -5.78
N ILE A 78 21.75 -37.50 -6.42
CA ILE A 78 21.64 -37.61 -7.87
C ILE A 78 20.30 -38.21 -8.26
N VAL A 79 19.78 -37.75 -9.40
CA VAL A 79 18.57 -38.29 -10.01
C VAL A 79 18.99 -39.36 -11.01
N THR A 80 18.47 -40.57 -10.85
CA THR A 80 18.70 -41.69 -11.78
C THR A 80 17.37 -42.34 -12.15
N THR A 81 17.36 -43.10 -13.24
CA THR A 81 16.22 -43.96 -13.59
C THR A 81 16.13 -45.15 -12.63
N ASN A 82 14.98 -45.84 -12.62
CA ASN A 82 14.83 -47.11 -11.91
C ASN A 82 15.87 -48.18 -12.33
N LEU A 83 16.39 -48.08 -13.56
CA LEU A 83 17.45 -48.95 -14.12
C LEU A 83 18.87 -48.41 -13.88
N GLU A 84 19.01 -47.43 -12.98
CA GLU A 84 20.29 -46.84 -12.54
C GLU A 84 21.08 -46.08 -13.62
N LYS A 85 20.46 -45.83 -14.76
CA LYS A 85 21.03 -44.99 -15.82
C LYS A 85 20.73 -43.52 -15.56
N GLN A 86 21.54 -42.64 -16.14
CA GLN A 86 21.18 -41.22 -16.22
C GLN A 86 19.79 -41.05 -16.86
N PRO A 87 18.95 -40.14 -16.34
CA PRO A 87 17.63 -39.89 -16.90
C PRO A 87 17.76 -39.36 -18.32
N SER A 88 16.95 -39.90 -19.25
CA SER A 88 16.87 -39.37 -20.60
C SER A 88 16.21 -37.99 -20.59
N LEU A 89 16.36 -37.22 -21.67
CA LEU A 89 15.67 -35.93 -21.82
C LEU A 89 14.15 -36.07 -21.62
N LYS A 90 13.55 -37.16 -22.11
CA LYS A 90 12.12 -37.46 -21.91
C LYS A 90 11.79 -37.59 -20.42
N ASP A 91 12.61 -38.32 -19.66
CA ASP A 91 12.40 -38.52 -18.22
C ASP A 91 12.55 -37.20 -17.46
N VAL A 92 13.51 -36.37 -17.86
CA VAL A 92 13.74 -35.04 -17.25
C VAL A 92 12.57 -34.09 -17.55
N LEU A 93 12.10 -34.03 -18.80
CA LEU A 93 10.96 -33.18 -19.18
C LEU A 93 9.68 -33.59 -18.43
N LEU A 94 9.43 -34.89 -18.33
CA LEU A 94 8.28 -35.41 -17.61
C LEU A 94 8.36 -35.11 -16.11
N ARG A 95 9.55 -35.22 -15.53
CA ARG A 95 9.81 -34.97 -14.11
C ARG A 95 9.74 -33.50 -13.72
N GLU A 96 10.52 -32.66 -14.41
CA GLU A 96 10.68 -31.26 -14.02
C GLU A 96 9.65 -30.35 -14.69
N VAL A 97 9.46 -30.45 -16.00
CA VAL A 97 8.59 -29.52 -16.73
C VAL A 97 7.12 -29.83 -16.45
N LEU A 98 6.67 -31.06 -16.74
CA LEU A 98 5.27 -31.42 -16.50
C LEU A 98 5.00 -31.64 -15.00
N GLY A 99 5.81 -32.48 -14.36
CA GLY A 99 5.64 -32.87 -12.97
C GLY A 99 5.79 -31.68 -12.02
N LYS A 100 7.01 -31.17 -11.88
CA LYS A 100 7.33 -30.18 -10.86
C LYS A 100 6.79 -28.79 -11.19
N TRP A 101 7.18 -28.20 -12.31
CA TRP A 101 6.84 -26.81 -12.64
C TRP A 101 5.40 -26.67 -13.15
N GLY A 102 4.97 -27.55 -14.04
CA GLY A 102 3.63 -27.52 -14.65
C GLY A 102 2.50 -27.89 -13.70
N ILE A 103 2.70 -28.87 -12.81
CA ILE A 103 1.65 -29.32 -11.90
C ILE A 103 1.95 -28.91 -10.46
N ALA A 104 3.10 -29.30 -9.90
CA ALA A 104 3.34 -29.07 -8.46
C ALA A 104 3.42 -27.57 -8.09
N ILE A 105 3.88 -26.72 -9.00
CA ILE A 105 4.00 -25.27 -8.79
C ILE A 105 2.85 -24.49 -9.45
N THR A 106 2.52 -24.76 -10.72
CA THR A 106 1.55 -23.91 -11.45
C THR A 106 0.10 -24.16 -11.01
N VAL A 107 -0.30 -25.40 -10.69
CA VAL A 107 -1.67 -25.71 -10.26
C VAL A 107 -2.10 -24.95 -9.00
N PRO A 108 -1.34 -24.95 -7.88
CA PRO A 108 -1.72 -24.16 -6.71
C PRO A 108 -1.78 -22.66 -7.02
N ILE A 109 -0.89 -22.13 -7.88
CA ILE A 109 -0.93 -20.72 -8.30
C ILE A 109 -2.23 -20.42 -9.06
N VAL A 110 -2.62 -21.27 -10.00
CA VAL A 110 -3.87 -21.10 -10.79
C VAL A 110 -5.09 -21.23 -9.89
N ILE A 111 -5.15 -22.24 -9.03
CA ILE A 111 -6.24 -22.42 -8.06
C ILE A 111 -6.34 -21.21 -7.13
N GLY A 112 -5.20 -20.70 -6.65
CA GLY A 112 -5.15 -19.48 -5.84
C GLY A 112 -5.74 -18.28 -6.54
N ARG A 113 -5.39 -18.07 -7.81
CA ARG A 113 -5.94 -16.97 -8.62
C ARG A 113 -7.45 -17.12 -8.85
N LEU A 114 -7.95 -18.34 -9.00
CA LEU A 114 -9.38 -18.61 -9.16
C LEU A 114 -10.17 -18.41 -7.87
N LEU A 115 -9.60 -18.80 -6.72
CA LEU A 115 -10.29 -18.76 -5.42
C LEU A 115 -10.17 -17.39 -4.72
N VAL A 116 -9.02 -16.72 -4.84
CA VAL A 116 -8.70 -15.47 -4.12
C VAL A 116 -8.76 -14.25 -5.04
N GLY A 117 -8.94 -14.46 -6.35
CA GLY A 117 -8.98 -13.40 -7.37
C GLY A 117 -7.59 -12.87 -7.74
N GLN A 118 -7.56 -11.80 -8.54
CA GLN A 118 -6.31 -11.14 -8.98
C GLN A 118 -5.58 -10.39 -7.85
N ALA A 119 -6.23 -10.20 -6.71
CA ALA A 119 -5.65 -9.59 -5.53
C ALA A 119 -4.96 -10.66 -4.69
N TRP A 120 -3.65 -10.78 -4.84
CA TRP A 120 -2.83 -11.67 -4.02
C TRP A 120 -2.93 -11.25 -2.53
N VAL A 121 -3.63 -12.03 -1.71
CA VAL A 121 -3.61 -11.90 -0.24
C VAL A 121 -2.81 -13.08 0.31
N PRO A 122 -1.51 -12.90 0.64
CA PRO A 122 -0.59 -14.01 0.92
C PRO A 122 -1.11 -14.95 2.02
N THR A 123 -1.61 -14.40 3.12
CA THR A 123 -2.10 -15.20 4.27
C THR A 123 -3.29 -16.10 3.94
N VAL A 124 -4.19 -15.64 3.05
CA VAL A 124 -5.37 -16.42 2.64
C VAL A 124 -4.98 -17.48 1.60
N TYR A 125 -4.14 -17.14 0.63
CA TYR A 125 -3.59 -18.07 -0.35
C TYR A 125 -2.76 -19.17 0.32
N ASP A 126 -1.89 -18.79 1.26
CA ASP A 126 -1.03 -19.71 2.00
C ASP A 126 -1.87 -20.68 2.84
N GLY A 127 -2.89 -20.16 3.54
CA GLY A 127 -3.80 -20.95 4.37
C GLY A 127 -4.69 -21.92 3.58
N LEU A 128 -5.31 -21.45 2.49
CA LEU A 128 -6.37 -22.20 1.80
C LEU A 128 -5.85 -23.07 0.64
N VAL A 129 -4.70 -22.74 0.06
CA VAL A 129 -4.21 -23.39 -1.16
C VAL A 129 -2.83 -23.99 -0.97
N LEU A 130 -1.85 -23.19 -0.54
CA LEU A 130 -0.46 -23.66 -0.48
C LEU A 130 -0.23 -24.70 0.64
N LEU A 131 -0.72 -24.44 1.87
CA LEU A 131 -0.56 -25.36 3.00
C LEU A 131 -1.24 -26.71 2.76
N PRO A 132 -2.53 -26.78 2.34
CA PRO A 132 -3.16 -28.05 2.00
C PRO A 132 -2.41 -28.79 0.89
N TRP A 133 -1.95 -28.07 -0.14
CA TRP A 133 -1.18 -28.66 -1.23
C TRP A 133 0.15 -29.27 -0.76
N LEU A 134 0.91 -28.54 0.06
CA LEU A 134 2.17 -29.04 0.64
C LEU A 134 1.94 -30.23 1.58
N VAL A 135 0.86 -30.21 2.37
CA VAL A 135 0.47 -31.32 3.25
C VAL A 135 0.14 -32.57 2.40
N LEU A 136 -0.62 -32.42 1.32
CA LEU A 136 -0.92 -33.52 0.40
C LEU A 136 0.36 -34.12 -0.22
N LEU A 137 1.28 -33.27 -0.69
CA LEU A 137 2.55 -33.71 -1.25
C LEU A 137 3.43 -34.42 -0.20
N PHE A 138 3.41 -33.95 1.04
CA PHE A 138 4.14 -34.55 2.15
C PHE A 138 3.59 -35.92 2.53
N PHE A 139 2.26 -36.06 2.70
CA PHE A 139 1.62 -37.35 2.97
C PHE A 139 1.84 -38.35 1.84
N HIS A 140 1.72 -37.91 0.58
CA HIS A 140 2.07 -38.74 -0.57
C HIS A 140 3.51 -39.27 -0.48
N TYR A 141 4.46 -38.41 -0.11
CA TYR A 141 5.86 -38.82 0.08
C TYR A 141 6.03 -39.80 1.25
N LEU A 142 5.33 -39.63 2.37
CA LEU A 142 5.41 -40.55 3.50
C LEU A 142 4.95 -41.97 3.12
N ILE A 143 3.87 -42.06 2.34
CA ILE A 143 3.29 -43.33 1.87
C ILE A 143 4.21 -44.00 0.84
N THR A 144 4.59 -43.28 -0.21
CA THR A 144 5.28 -43.89 -1.37
C THR A 144 6.80 -43.89 -1.24
N ARG A 145 7.35 -43.13 -0.29
CA ARG A 145 8.79 -42.81 -0.15
C ARG A 145 9.41 -42.25 -1.43
N ARG A 146 8.59 -41.70 -2.32
CA ARG A 146 8.96 -41.06 -3.59
C ARG A 146 8.11 -39.79 -3.75
N THR A 147 8.60 -38.83 -4.52
CA THR A 147 7.73 -37.72 -4.92
C THR A 147 6.88 -38.18 -6.10
N TRP A 148 5.69 -37.63 -6.25
CA TRP A 148 4.78 -38.06 -7.32
C TRP A 148 5.38 -37.84 -8.72
N TYR A 149 6.17 -36.77 -8.90
CA TYR A 149 6.89 -36.51 -10.15
C TYR A 149 8.09 -37.45 -10.37
N ASP A 150 8.63 -38.08 -9.30
CA ASP A 150 9.61 -39.16 -9.48
C ASP A 150 8.91 -40.44 -9.99
N LEU A 151 7.70 -40.73 -9.48
CA LEU A 151 6.87 -41.85 -9.96
C LEU A 151 6.47 -41.65 -11.42
N LEU A 152 6.00 -40.44 -11.76
CA LEU A 152 5.60 -40.07 -13.12
C LEU A 152 6.72 -40.34 -14.13
N ALA A 153 7.96 -39.98 -13.77
CA ALA A 153 9.12 -40.12 -14.65
C ALA A 153 9.91 -41.43 -14.49
N GLY A 154 9.48 -42.35 -13.63
CA GLY A 154 10.24 -43.57 -13.36
C GLY A 154 11.65 -43.32 -12.80
N THR A 155 11.83 -42.24 -12.05
CA THR A 155 13.13 -41.81 -11.49
C THR A 155 13.22 -42.03 -9.98
N VAL A 156 14.43 -41.99 -9.45
CA VAL A 156 14.75 -42.08 -8.03
C VAL A 156 15.87 -41.11 -7.69
N VAL A 157 15.83 -40.54 -6.48
CA VAL A 157 16.91 -39.72 -5.94
C VAL A 157 17.77 -40.54 -4.97
N LYS A 158 19.03 -40.76 -5.33
CA LYS A 158 19.99 -41.56 -4.56
C LYS A 158 21.09 -40.66 -3.97
N LYS A 159 21.79 -41.15 -2.94
CA LYS A 159 23.03 -40.51 -2.47
C LYS A 159 24.13 -40.74 -3.50
N SER A 160 24.90 -39.69 -3.82
CA SER A 160 26.10 -39.78 -4.66
C SER A 160 27.31 -40.17 -3.79
N SER A 161 28.17 -41.05 -4.30
CA SER A 161 29.32 -41.66 -3.58
C SER A 161 30.49 -40.68 -3.34
N GLY A 162 30.49 -39.50 -3.97
CA GLY A 162 31.57 -38.51 -3.85
C GLY A 162 31.38 -37.41 -2.78
N TYR A 163 30.46 -37.58 -1.83
CA TYR A 163 30.13 -36.51 -0.86
C TYR A 163 31.08 -36.51 0.34
N LEU A 164 32.09 -35.62 0.35
CA LEU A 164 32.93 -35.35 1.52
C LEU A 164 32.10 -34.66 2.61
N GLY A 165 31.91 -35.36 3.73
CA GLY A 165 31.04 -34.99 4.85
C GLY A 165 31.44 -33.74 5.66
N PHE A 166 32.45 -32.97 5.25
CA PHE A 166 33.03 -31.88 6.03
C PHE A 166 32.20 -30.59 6.03
N MET A 167 31.29 -30.40 5.07
CA MET A 167 30.50 -29.16 4.99
C MET A 167 29.28 -29.11 5.93
N ARG A 168 29.00 -30.16 6.73
CA ARG A 168 27.75 -30.26 7.49
C ARG A 168 27.53 -29.13 8.51
N PRO A 169 28.47 -28.75 9.39
CA PRO A 169 28.20 -27.74 10.42
C PRO A 169 28.19 -26.34 9.82
N VAL A 170 29.20 -25.98 9.03
CA VAL A 170 29.33 -24.63 8.45
C VAL A 170 28.18 -24.32 7.49
N PHE A 171 27.76 -25.29 6.67
CA PHE A 171 26.64 -25.11 5.74
C PHE A 171 25.28 -25.12 6.43
N LEU A 172 25.07 -25.96 7.46
CA LEU A 172 23.85 -25.91 8.28
C LEU A 172 23.79 -24.64 9.14
N SER A 173 24.93 -24.08 9.56
CA SER A 173 25.01 -22.80 10.25
C SER A 173 24.81 -21.62 9.30
N LEU A 174 25.29 -21.68 8.05
CA LEU A 174 25.02 -20.67 7.01
C LEU A 174 23.57 -20.70 6.55
N ILE A 175 23.01 -21.89 6.28
CA ILE A 175 21.58 -22.04 5.99
C ILE A 175 20.76 -21.69 7.23
N GLY A 176 21.20 -22.08 8.43
CA GLY A 176 20.56 -21.71 9.69
C GLY A 176 20.53 -20.20 9.88
N ALA A 177 21.62 -19.48 9.60
CA ALA A 177 21.70 -18.02 9.66
C ALA A 177 20.93 -17.33 8.53
N VAL A 178 20.87 -17.92 7.34
CA VAL A 178 20.02 -17.44 6.23
C VAL A 178 18.55 -17.69 6.54
N VAL A 179 18.18 -18.82 7.14
CA VAL A 179 16.81 -19.16 7.54
C VAL A 179 16.39 -18.42 8.81
N LEU A 180 17.29 -18.13 9.75
CA LEU A 180 17.05 -17.28 10.93
C LEU A 180 17.03 -15.80 10.55
N GLY A 181 17.92 -15.34 9.68
CA GLY A 181 17.94 -13.97 9.18
C GLY A 181 16.76 -13.68 8.24
N LEU A 182 16.37 -14.66 7.42
CA LEU A 182 15.10 -14.63 6.68
C LEU A 182 13.93 -14.92 7.59
N GLY A 183 14.09 -15.63 8.71
CA GLY A 183 13.03 -16.02 9.66
C GLY A 183 12.56 -14.88 10.55
N THR A 184 13.52 -14.10 11.08
CA THR A 184 13.27 -12.84 11.78
C THR A 184 12.72 -11.79 10.82
N LYS A 185 13.22 -11.78 9.58
CA LYS A 185 12.57 -11.04 8.48
C LYS A 185 11.23 -11.64 8.09
N VAL A 186 10.98 -12.96 8.20
CA VAL A 186 9.68 -13.64 7.92
C VAL A 186 8.63 -13.16 8.89
N THR A 187 8.96 -12.84 10.14
CA THR A 187 8.05 -12.14 11.07
C THR A 187 7.76 -10.68 10.67
N GLU A 188 8.68 -9.98 9.99
CA GLU A 188 8.39 -8.70 9.33
C GLU A 188 7.68 -8.89 7.97
N PHE A 189 7.97 -9.98 7.25
CA PHE A 189 7.47 -10.37 5.92
C PHE A 189 6.08 -11.03 5.97
N THR A 190 5.65 -11.57 7.11
CA THR A 190 4.26 -12.02 7.34
C THR A 190 3.36 -10.83 7.64
N ILE A 191 3.92 -9.69 8.05
CA ILE A 191 3.19 -8.42 8.19
C ILE A 191 3.29 -7.58 6.89
N LEU A 192 4.35 -7.74 6.09
CA LEU A 192 4.63 -6.88 4.91
C LEU A 192 4.80 -7.60 3.55
N GLY A 193 4.38 -8.85 3.43
CA GLY A 193 4.30 -9.56 2.15
C GLY A 193 5.65 -9.97 1.56
N TRP A 194 5.72 -11.22 1.10
CA TRP A 194 6.75 -11.67 0.16
C TRP A 194 6.73 -10.79 -1.10
N LEU A 195 7.73 -9.92 -1.31
CA LEU A 195 8.33 -9.57 -2.62
C LEU A 195 9.40 -8.44 -2.49
N PRO A 196 10.67 -8.67 -2.84
CA PRO A 196 11.54 -7.68 -3.45
C PRO A 196 11.15 -7.62 -4.94
N CYS A 197 10.06 -6.92 -5.19
CA CYS A 197 9.68 -6.40 -6.50
C CYS A 197 9.24 -4.95 -6.31
N ARG A 198 10.07 -4.16 -5.63
CA ARG A 198 9.78 -2.73 -5.45
C ARG A 198 9.84 -1.96 -6.78
N LEU A 199 10.47 -2.50 -7.84
CA LEU A 199 10.50 -1.88 -9.17
C LEU A 199 9.38 -2.32 -10.11
N ALA A 200 8.64 -3.39 -9.80
CA ALA A 200 7.45 -3.81 -10.57
C ALA A 200 6.12 -3.42 -9.90
N LEU A 201 6.11 -3.09 -8.60
CA LEU A 201 4.88 -2.75 -7.87
C LEU A 201 4.28 -1.38 -8.20
N PHE A 202 5.02 -0.49 -8.87
CA PHE A 202 4.51 0.82 -9.29
C PHE A 202 3.97 0.85 -10.73
N TYR A 203 4.12 -0.24 -11.50
CA TYR A 203 3.76 -0.25 -12.91
C TYR A 203 2.83 -1.42 -13.25
N SER A 204 1.57 -1.10 -13.50
CA SER A 204 0.55 -2.09 -13.84
C SER A 204 0.93 -2.93 -15.06
N MET A 205 0.55 -4.22 -15.03
CA MET A 205 0.64 -5.13 -16.17
C MET A 205 -0.48 -4.91 -17.19
N ARG A 206 -1.47 -4.07 -16.87
CA ARG A 206 -2.53 -3.67 -17.81
C ARG A 206 -1.97 -2.63 -18.77
N SER A 207 -2.40 -2.70 -20.03
CA SER A 207 -2.05 -1.68 -21.01
C SER A 207 -2.53 -0.30 -20.56
N SER A 208 -1.63 0.67 -20.50
CA SER A 208 -1.91 2.08 -20.26
C SER A 208 -2.58 2.76 -21.48
N ALA A 209 -2.61 2.10 -22.65
CA ALA A 209 -3.03 2.70 -23.92
C ALA A 209 -4.44 3.33 -23.91
N PRO A 210 -5.49 2.70 -23.35
CA PRO A 210 -6.82 3.31 -23.30
C PRO A 210 -6.83 4.62 -22.50
N TYR A 211 -6.10 4.65 -21.40
CA TYR A 211 -5.98 5.80 -20.52
C TYR A 211 -5.16 6.92 -21.17
N THR A 212 -4.04 6.59 -21.83
CA THR A 212 -3.23 7.60 -22.51
C THR A 212 -3.93 8.19 -23.73
N VAL A 213 -4.67 7.39 -24.49
CA VAL A 213 -5.53 7.88 -25.58
C VAL A 213 -6.57 8.84 -25.03
N PHE A 214 -7.20 8.52 -23.90
CA PHE A 214 -8.15 9.41 -23.25
C PHE A 214 -7.49 10.71 -22.77
N LEU A 215 -6.36 10.64 -22.05
CA LEU A 215 -5.65 11.80 -21.53
C LEU A 215 -5.11 12.74 -22.64
N LYS A 216 -4.73 12.19 -23.79
CA LYS A 216 -4.24 12.98 -24.93
C LYS A 216 -5.32 13.86 -25.59
N ARG A 217 -6.61 13.61 -25.34
CA ARG A 217 -7.71 14.45 -25.86
C ARG A 217 -7.76 15.84 -25.24
N GLY A 218 -7.06 16.06 -24.12
CA GLY A 218 -7.12 17.29 -23.34
C GLY A 218 -8.33 17.27 -22.40
N HIS A 219 -8.10 17.70 -21.16
CA HIS A 219 -9.10 17.73 -20.09
C HIS A 219 -9.02 19.07 -19.36
N ALA A 220 -10.07 19.41 -18.61
CA ALA A 220 -10.08 20.60 -17.80
C ALA A 220 -8.93 20.57 -16.79
N LYS A 221 -8.40 21.75 -16.44
CA LYS A 221 -7.47 21.85 -15.31
C LYS A 221 -8.23 21.46 -14.02
N PRO A 222 -7.54 20.90 -13.01
CA PRO A 222 -8.14 20.52 -11.72
C PRO A 222 -9.08 21.58 -11.13
N LEU A 223 -8.62 22.83 -11.08
CA LEU A 223 -9.35 23.97 -10.52
C LEU A 223 -10.62 24.28 -11.32
N ASP A 224 -10.49 24.33 -12.65
CA ASP A 224 -11.59 24.63 -13.56
C ASP A 224 -12.65 23.53 -13.54
N TYR A 225 -12.23 22.27 -13.42
CA TYR A 225 -13.14 21.13 -13.29
C TYR A 225 -13.99 21.24 -12.02
N ILE A 226 -13.36 21.44 -10.85
CA ILE A 226 -14.09 21.52 -9.58
C ILE A 226 -15.01 22.75 -9.55
N ILE A 227 -14.53 23.91 -10.00
CA ILE A 227 -15.36 25.13 -10.04
C ILE A 227 -16.54 24.95 -11.01
N GLY A 228 -16.32 24.30 -12.15
CA GLY A 228 -17.39 23.99 -13.11
C GLY A 228 -18.45 23.03 -12.56
N LEU A 229 -18.12 22.17 -11.59
CA LEU A 229 -19.15 21.34 -10.93
C LEU A 229 -20.21 22.19 -10.23
N PHE A 230 -19.85 23.35 -9.71
CA PHE A 230 -20.81 24.26 -9.06
C PHE A 230 -21.81 24.91 -10.02
N ASP A 231 -21.67 24.73 -11.34
CA ASP A 231 -22.72 25.11 -12.30
C ASP A 231 -23.96 24.19 -12.18
N ARG A 232 -23.78 22.95 -11.73
CA ARG A 232 -24.85 21.93 -11.61
C ARG A 232 -25.12 21.49 -10.18
N TYR A 233 -24.09 21.46 -9.35
CA TYR A 233 -24.15 20.93 -7.99
C TYR A 233 -24.13 22.07 -6.97
N ASP A 234 -24.89 21.90 -5.90
CA ASP A 234 -24.89 22.80 -4.74
C ASP A 234 -23.85 22.35 -3.70
N VAL A 235 -23.62 21.04 -3.62
CA VAL A 235 -22.67 20.44 -2.69
C VAL A 235 -21.64 19.62 -3.48
N VAL A 236 -20.38 20.05 -3.43
CA VAL A 236 -19.26 19.32 -4.03
C VAL A 236 -18.38 18.78 -2.92
N VAL A 237 -18.24 17.46 -2.86
CA VAL A 237 -17.44 16.76 -1.85
C VAL A 237 -16.10 16.35 -2.43
N LEU A 238 -15.00 16.79 -1.82
CA LEU A 238 -13.66 16.28 -2.12
C LEU A 238 -13.33 15.13 -1.20
N CYS A 239 -12.96 14.00 -1.81
CA CYS A 239 -12.35 12.88 -1.13
C CYS A 239 -10.89 13.22 -0.85
N GLU A 240 -10.59 13.50 0.42
CA GLU A 240 -9.24 13.74 0.90
C GLU A 240 -8.36 12.50 0.67
N ARG A 241 -7.07 12.75 0.40
CA ARG A 241 -5.99 11.77 0.53
C ARG A 241 -5.78 11.42 2.01
N PRO A 242 -4.82 10.55 2.39
CA PRO A 242 -4.56 10.29 3.80
C PRO A 242 -4.29 11.58 4.58
N HIS A 243 -4.85 11.67 5.79
CA HIS A 243 -4.85 12.87 6.61
C HIS A 243 -3.53 13.65 6.75
N PRO A 244 -2.33 13.03 6.80
CA PRO A 244 -1.09 13.78 6.90
C PRO A 244 -0.57 14.31 5.55
N GLU A 245 -1.13 13.89 4.41
CA GLU A 245 -0.76 14.40 3.10
C GLU A 245 -1.15 15.87 3.01
N ALA A 246 -0.16 16.72 2.81
CA ALA A 246 -0.28 18.16 2.98
C ALA A 246 -0.38 18.90 1.64
N SER A 247 0.08 18.32 0.52
CA SER A 247 0.00 18.98 -0.79
C SER A 247 -1.44 19.13 -1.29
N GLN A 248 -2.37 18.26 -0.88
CA GLN A 248 -3.79 18.45 -1.18
C GLN A 248 -4.38 19.73 -0.55
N TRP A 249 -3.86 20.15 0.60
CA TRP A 249 -4.34 21.36 1.27
C TRP A 249 -3.79 22.63 0.62
N ASP A 250 -2.65 22.56 -0.08
CA ASP A 250 -2.22 23.61 -1.01
C ASP A 250 -3.21 23.73 -2.17
N PHE A 251 -3.62 22.60 -2.77
CA PHE A 251 -4.61 22.61 -3.86
C PHE A 251 -5.98 23.12 -3.40
N ILE A 252 -6.46 22.70 -2.23
CA ILE A 252 -7.69 23.23 -1.62
C ILE A 252 -7.55 24.74 -1.39
N TYR A 253 -6.42 25.22 -0.88
CA TYR A 253 -6.21 26.65 -0.71
C TYR A 253 -6.24 27.41 -2.06
N GLU A 254 -5.64 26.87 -3.12
CA GLU A 254 -5.73 27.43 -4.47
C GLU A 254 -7.18 27.48 -5.00
N LEU A 255 -8.02 26.50 -4.63
CA LEU A 255 -9.46 26.54 -4.91
C LEU A 255 -10.16 27.69 -4.19
N LEU A 256 -9.87 27.88 -2.90
CA LEU A 256 -10.54 28.88 -2.06
C LEU A 256 -10.20 30.32 -2.44
N ARG A 257 -8.98 30.57 -2.93
CA ARG A 257 -8.53 31.90 -3.38
C ARG A 257 -8.96 32.25 -4.81
N ASP A 258 -9.52 31.30 -5.56
CA ASP A 258 -10.01 31.58 -6.91
C ASP A 258 -11.22 32.51 -6.83
N GLN A 259 -11.20 33.57 -7.62
CA GLN A 259 -12.25 34.59 -7.61
C GLN A 259 -13.64 34.00 -7.87
N ARG A 260 -13.74 32.98 -8.72
CA ARG A 260 -15.00 32.29 -9.01
C ARG A 260 -15.52 31.54 -7.78
N PHE A 261 -14.64 30.98 -6.96
CA PHE A 261 -15.02 30.32 -5.71
C PHE A 261 -15.50 31.35 -4.67
N ILE A 262 -14.74 32.43 -4.51
CA ILE A 262 -15.08 33.56 -3.62
C ILE A 262 -16.45 34.14 -3.97
N ASP A 263 -16.73 34.31 -5.27
CA ASP A 263 -17.96 34.96 -5.71
C ASP A 263 -19.20 34.06 -5.69
N ARG A 264 -19.02 32.74 -5.86
CA ARG A 264 -20.13 31.82 -6.13
C ARG A 264 -20.37 30.76 -5.05
N VAL A 265 -19.37 30.47 -4.21
CA VAL A 265 -19.42 29.37 -3.24
C VAL A 265 -19.30 29.90 -1.82
N GLY A 266 -18.13 30.44 -1.43
CA GLY A 266 -17.95 31.10 -0.14
C GLY A 266 -18.03 30.22 1.12
N HIS A 267 -18.50 28.96 1.03
CA HIS A 267 -18.67 28.06 2.18
C HIS A 267 -17.84 26.79 2.02
N VAL A 268 -17.11 26.44 3.08
CA VAL A 268 -16.29 25.22 3.16
C VAL A 268 -16.63 24.46 4.44
N PHE A 269 -16.91 23.17 4.32
CA PHE A 269 -17.13 22.25 5.42
C PHE A 269 -16.02 21.22 5.45
N THR A 270 -15.51 20.86 6.62
CA THR A 270 -14.49 19.82 6.71
C THR A 270 -14.74 18.86 7.86
N GLU A 271 -14.32 17.61 7.69
CA GLU A 271 -14.17 16.64 8.79
C GLU A 271 -13.18 17.16 9.86
N TYR A 272 -12.30 18.07 9.47
CA TYR A 272 -11.34 18.70 10.35
C TYR A 272 -12.05 19.69 11.27
N GLY A 273 -11.76 19.60 12.58
CA GLY A 273 -12.34 20.45 13.62
C GLY A 273 -13.69 19.98 14.16
N GLN A 274 -13.89 20.20 15.46
CA GLN A 274 -15.12 19.84 16.17
C GLN A 274 -16.13 20.99 16.18
N VAL A 275 -17.43 20.68 16.15
CA VAL A 275 -18.49 21.72 16.20
C VAL A 275 -18.48 22.57 17.47
N GLY A 276 -17.99 22.04 18.60
CA GLY A 276 -17.87 22.81 19.85
C GLY A 276 -16.92 24.02 19.74
N MET A 277 -16.04 24.02 18.73
CA MET A 277 -15.10 25.12 18.47
C MET A 277 -15.59 26.09 17.39
N GLN A 278 -16.80 25.92 16.84
CA GLN A 278 -17.28 26.76 15.73
C GLN A 278 -17.36 28.24 16.12
N SER A 279 -17.94 28.58 17.28
CA SER A 279 -18.03 29.97 17.73
C SER A 279 -16.67 30.63 17.93
N TYR A 280 -15.67 29.84 18.37
CA TYR A 280 -14.29 30.30 18.51
C TYR A 280 -13.67 30.59 17.14
N LEU A 281 -13.86 29.70 16.17
CA LEU A 281 -13.42 29.90 14.78
C LEU A 281 -14.08 31.13 14.15
N ASP A 282 -15.40 31.29 14.30
CA ASP A 282 -16.15 32.40 13.74
C ASP A 282 -15.64 33.74 14.30
N ASN A 283 -15.42 33.82 15.62
CA ASN A 283 -14.83 34.99 16.25
C ASN A 283 -13.39 35.24 15.77
N PHE A 284 -12.59 34.19 15.64
CA PHE A 284 -11.23 34.29 15.12
C PHE A 284 -11.22 34.88 13.69
N MET A 285 -12.02 34.33 12.78
CA MET A 285 -12.09 34.76 11.39
C MET A 285 -12.71 36.16 11.21
N ALA A 286 -13.53 36.61 12.17
CA ALA A 286 -14.12 37.94 12.19
C ALA A 286 -13.22 39.02 12.80
N THR A 287 -12.19 38.65 13.58
CA THR A 287 -11.30 39.62 14.23
C THR A 287 -10.26 40.15 13.23
N ASP A 288 -10.28 41.44 12.97
CA ASP A 288 -9.34 42.08 12.06
C ASP A 288 -8.03 42.46 12.74
N GLY A 289 -6.94 42.50 11.95
CA GLY A 289 -5.66 43.07 12.39
C GLY A 289 -4.88 42.25 13.42
N LEU A 290 -5.09 40.94 13.50
CA LEU A 290 -4.32 40.08 14.40
C LEU A 290 -2.84 40.01 13.99
N SER A 291 -1.96 40.02 14.98
CA SER A 291 -0.54 39.72 14.82
C SER A 291 -0.30 38.25 14.46
N ILE A 292 0.89 37.94 13.94
CA ILE A 292 1.29 36.55 13.60
C ILE A 292 1.21 35.64 14.82
N ASP A 293 1.61 36.13 15.99
CA ASP A 293 1.59 35.37 17.24
C ASP A 293 0.15 35.10 17.71
N GLU A 294 -0.75 36.09 17.63
CA GLU A 294 -2.17 35.87 17.95
C GLU A 294 -2.84 34.88 17.00
N ILE A 295 -2.52 34.94 15.70
CA ILE A 295 -3.02 33.96 14.71
C ILE A 295 -2.51 32.56 15.09
N HIS A 296 -1.22 32.43 15.38
CA HIS A 296 -0.59 31.17 15.78
C HIS A 296 -1.26 30.57 17.02
N GLU A 297 -1.46 31.36 18.08
CA GLU A 297 -2.09 30.93 19.31
C GLU A 297 -3.53 30.46 19.10
N ARG A 298 -4.32 31.21 18.31
CA ARG A 298 -5.72 30.86 18.02
C ARG A 298 -5.83 29.57 17.21
N VAL A 299 -4.98 29.39 16.20
CA VAL A 299 -4.97 28.14 15.42
C VAL A 299 -4.51 26.96 16.28
N ILE A 300 -3.46 27.11 17.10
CA ILE A 300 -3.04 26.06 18.05
C ILE A 300 -4.18 25.68 18.98
N HIS A 301 -4.93 26.64 19.50
CA HIS A 301 -6.06 26.37 20.39
C HIS A 301 -7.11 25.49 19.71
N ILE A 302 -7.42 25.74 18.43
CA ILE A 302 -8.29 24.87 17.64
C ILE A 302 -7.67 23.47 17.47
N MET A 303 -6.39 23.39 17.08
CA MET A 303 -5.69 22.11 16.86
C MET A 303 -5.62 21.25 18.13
N ARG A 304 -5.45 21.88 19.30
CA ARG A 304 -5.47 21.21 20.61
C ARG A 304 -6.86 20.72 21.01
N ASN A 305 -7.93 21.18 20.37
CA ASN A 305 -9.30 20.76 20.66
C ASN A 305 -9.86 19.88 19.53
N TRP A 306 -9.05 18.96 19.00
CA TRP A 306 -9.48 17.99 17.99
C TRP A 306 -10.57 17.05 18.50
N ALA A 307 -11.45 16.56 17.63
CA ALA A 307 -12.54 15.66 17.99
C ALA A 307 -12.03 14.25 18.33
N VAL A 308 -11.67 13.47 17.30
CA VAL A 308 -11.48 12.02 17.41
C VAL A 308 -10.21 11.61 18.14
N TRP A 309 -9.12 12.35 17.91
CA TRP A 309 -7.79 12.03 18.41
C TRP A 309 -7.39 13.00 19.51
N PRO A 310 -6.85 12.53 20.65
CA PRO A 310 -6.52 13.44 21.73
C PRO A 310 -5.35 14.37 21.43
N ILE A 311 -4.52 14.03 20.44
CA ILE A 311 -3.44 14.85 19.92
C ILE A 311 -3.51 14.81 18.39
N TRP A 312 -3.44 15.99 17.76
CA TRP A 312 -3.43 16.11 16.30
C TRP A 312 -2.38 17.13 15.87
N THR A 313 -1.27 16.63 15.33
CA THR A 313 -0.10 17.45 14.96
C THR A 313 0.16 17.46 13.45
N ASN A 314 -0.83 17.09 12.63
CA ASN A 314 -0.71 17.24 11.18
C ASN A 314 -0.69 18.73 10.83
N THR A 315 0.38 19.17 10.17
CA THR A 315 0.66 20.60 9.93
C THR A 315 -0.30 21.20 8.90
N ASN A 316 -0.86 20.37 8.02
CA ASN A 316 -1.68 20.81 6.89
C ASN A 316 -2.87 21.69 7.29
N PHE A 317 -3.66 21.28 8.28
CA PHE A 317 -4.82 22.06 8.70
C PHE A 317 -4.45 23.32 9.47
N TYR A 318 -3.36 23.27 10.25
CA TYR A 318 -2.78 24.46 10.89
C TYR A 318 -2.37 25.50 9.83
N THR A 319 -1.68 25.07 8.78
CA THR A 319 -1.27 25.94 7.67
C THR A 319 -2.49 26.46 6.91
N TYR A 320 -3.48 25.61 6.65
CA TYR A 320 -4.72 25.98 6.00
C TYR A 320 -5.48 27.07 6.76
N LEU A 321 -5.73 26.91 8.07
CA LEU A 321 -6.46 27.91 8.86
C LEU A 321 -5.71 29.25 8.94
N THR A 322 -4.38 29.20 9.08
CA THR A 322 -3.53 30.40 9.03
C THR A 322 -3.68 31.14 7.70
N ARG A 323 -3.60 30.42 6.57
CA ARG A 323 -3.74 31.00 5.24
C ARG A 323 -5.16 31.49 4.95
N LEU A 324 -6.18 30.77 5.42
CA LEU A 324 -7.58 31.16 5.30
C LEU A 324 -7.85 32.47 6.03
N TYR A 325 -7.32 32.64 7.25
CA TYR A 325 -7.41 33.92 7.96
C TYR A 325 -6.82 35.05 7.11
N GLN A 326 -5.58 34.89 6.62
CA GLN A 326 -4.91 35.89 5.79
C GLN A 326 -5.69 36.23 4.52
N LEU A 327 -6.25 35.21 3.84
CA LEU A 327 -7.12 35.41 2.68
C LEU A 327 -8.35 36.23 3.07
N ASN A 328 -9.05 35.86 4.13
CA ASN A 328 -10.24 36.58 4.59
C ASN A 328 -9.96 38.04 4.95
N GLN A 329 -8.79 38.33 5.51
CA GLN A 329 -8.37 39.72 5.81
C GLN A 329 -8.07 40.54 4.54
N SER A 330 -7.75 39.88 3.42
CA SER A 330 -7.58 40.56 2.12
C SER A 330 -8.90 40.81 1.36
N LEU A 331 -10.01 40.24 1.82
CA LEU A 331 -11.31 40.29 1.16
C LEU A 331 -12.28 41.25 1.88
N PRO A 332 -13.22 41.87 1.16
CA PRO A 332 -14.36 42.55 1.78
C PRO A 332 -15.13 41.59 2.69
N HIS A 333 -15.67 42.08 3.82
CA HIS A 333 -16.40 41.23 4.78
C HIS A 333 -17.46 40.33 4.15
N ALA A 334 -18.24 40.86 3.18
CA ALA A 334 -19.29 40.13 2.49
C ALA A 334 -18.79 39.01 1.55
N LYS A 335 -17.48 38.94 1.28
CA LYS A 335 -16.83 37.98 0.39
C LYS A 335 -15.88 37.04 1.13
N ARG A 336 -15.78 37.15 2.45
CA ARG A 336 -14.95 36.25 3.26
C ARG A 336 -15.47 34.82 3.14
N ILE A 337 -14.53 33.88 3.08
CA ILE A 337 -14.82 32.46 3.05
C ILE A 337 -15.19 32.01 4.47
N HIS A 338 -16.34 31.35 4.60
CA HIS A 338 -16.84 30.80 5.85
C HIS A 338 -16.48 29.31 5.95
N HIS A 339 -15.68 28.97 6.96
CA HIS A 339 -15.34 27.59 7.27
C HIS A 339 -16.22 27.04 8.39
N HIS A 340 -16.73 25.83 8.20
CA HIS A 340 -17.64 25.13 9.12
C HIS A 340 -17.05 23.78 9.52
N PHE A 341 -16.85 23.59 10.82
CA PHE A 341 -16.51 22.30 11.40
C PHE A 341 -17.70 21.36 11.34
N THR A 342 -17.44 20.09 11.08
CA THR A 342 -18.50 19.06 11.00
C THR A 342 -18.33 17.93 11.99
N ASP A 343 -17.15 17.77 12.61
CA ASP A 343 -16.91 16.65 13.49
C ASP A 343 -17.56 16.82 14.87
N VAL A 344 -17.72 15.70 15.56
CA VAL A 344 -18.40 15.64 16.84
C VAL A 344 -17.73 16.48 17.92
N SER A 345 -18.52 17.04 18.82
CA SER A 345 -18.01 17.84 19.93
C SER A 345 -17.37 16.97 21.02
N VAL A 346 -16.28 17.44 21.61
CA VAL A 346 -15.65 16.87 22.79
C VAL A 346 -15.18 17.98 23.73
N ASN A 347 -15.58 17.89 25.00
CA ASN A 347 -15.10 18.77 26.07
C ASN A 347 -13.92 18.09 26.76
N TRP A 348 -12.70 18.34 26.28
CA TRP A 348 -11.51 17.70 26.80
C TRP A 348 -11.20 18.00 28.27
N PRO A 349 -11.23 19.27 28.75
CA PRO A 349 -10.93 19.59 30.15
C PRO A 349 -11.71 18.74 31.17
N ASP A 350 -12.99 18.49 30.90
CA ASP A 350 -13.89 17.80 31.83
C ASP A 350 -14.00 16.30 31.57
N LEU A 351 -13.24 15.77 30.60
CA LEU A 351 -13.35 14.37 30.19
C LEU A 351 -12.66 13.43 31.20
N SER A 352 -13.40 12.46 31.72
CA SER A 352 -12.87 11.32 32.51
C SER A 352 -12.53 10.13 31.62
N ASP A 353 -11.95 9.07 32.18
CA ASP A 353 -11.68 7.81 31.46
C ASP A 353 -12.98 7.13 30.97
N GLU A 354 -13.99 7.06 31.84
CA GLU A 354 -15.33 6.55 31.51
C GLU A 354 -16.02 7.46 30.48
N GLY A 355 -15.87 8.77 30.63
CA GLY A 355 -16.37 9.76 29.68
C GLY A 355 -15.75 9.60 28.30
N TYR A 356 -14.43 9.34 28.22
CA TYR A 356 -13.75 9.08 26.96
C TYR A 356 -14.25 7.78 26.31
N LYS A 357 -14.43 6.69 27.08
CA LYS A 357 -15.02 5.45 26.54
C LYS A 357 -16.42 5.68 25.98
N ALA A 358 -17.28 6.39 26.72
CA ALA A 358 -18.63 6.74 26.26
C ALA A 358 -18.59 7.61 24.99
N TYR A 359 -17.68 8.59 24.94
CA TYR A 359 -17.44 9.41 23.74
C TYR A 359 -17.01 8.55 22.55
N ARG A 360 -16.07 7.61 22.72
CA ARG A 360 -15.65 6.69 21.64
C ARG A 360 -16.80 5.84 21.12
N HIS A 361 -17.75 5.44 21.98
CA HIS A 361 -18.95 4.73 21.55
C HIS A 361 -19.92 5.62 20.76
N SER A 362 -20.00 6.92 21.03
CA SER A 362 -20.90 7.84 20.28
C SER A 362 -20.45 8.07 18.83
N LEU A 363 -19.18 7.79 18.52
CA LEU A 363 -18.62 7.89 17.17
C LEU A 363 -19.17 6.85 16.17
N ILE A 364 -20.01 5.91 16.60
CA ILE A 364 -20.64 4.92 15.71
C ILE A 364 -21.48 5.60 14.61
N ASN A 365 -22.15 6.71 14.94
CA ASN A 365 -22.97 7.50 14.01
C ASN A 365 -22.27 8.80 13.56
N ARG A 366 -20.93 8.82 13.52
CA ARG A 366 -20.16 10.03 13.20
C ARG A 366 -20.47 10.59 11.81
N ASP A 367 -20.59 9.72 10.80
CA ASP A 367 -20.95 10.10 9.42
C ASP A 367 -22.28 10.85 9.32
N GLU A 368 -23.31 10.33 9.99
CA GLU A 368 -24.63 10.96 10.04
C GLU A 368 -24.58 12.33 10.71
N GLN A 369 -23.82 12.46 11.81
CA GLN A 369 -23.65 13.72 12.52
C GLN A 369 -22.96 14.77 11.64
N MET A 370 -21.86 14.40 10.98
CA MET A 370 -21.16 15.30 10.04
C MET A 370 -22.09 15.76 8.92
N ALA A 371 -22.83 14.83 8.30
CA ALA A 371 -23.77 15.16 7.23
C ALA A 371 -24.89 16.09 7.72
N ARG A 372 -25.47 15.81 8.89
CA ARG A 372 -26.53 16.62 9.48
C ARG A 372 -26.10 18.08 9.66
N ILE A 373 -24.87 18.34 10.11
CA ILE A 373 -24.35 19.70 10.30
C ILE A 373 -24.29 20.46 8.96
N VAL A 374 -23.82 19.81 7.90
CA VAL A 374 -23.81 20.40 6.55
C VAL A 374 -25.23 20.70 6.09
N ILE A 375 -26.14 19.72 6.20
CA ILE A 375 -27.54 19.85 5.79
C ILE A 375 -28.21 21.02 6.51
N GLU A 376 -28.17 21.04 7.85
CA GLU A 376 -28.79 22.09 8.65
C GLU A 376 -28.25 23.48 8.32
N LYS A 377 -26.93 23.61 8.15
CA LYS A 377 -26.33 24.91 7.82
C LYS A 377 -26.73 25.38 6.43
N MET A 378 -26.71 24.49 5.45
CA MET A 378 -27.09 24.82 4.07
C MET A 378 -28.58 25.13 3.95
N THR A 379 -29.45 24.44 4.69
CA THR A 379 -30.89 24.76 4.78
C THR A 379 -31.10 26.18 5.32
N ARG A 380 -30.45 26.54 6.44
CA ARG A 380 -30.54 27.90 7.01
C ARG A 380 -30.02 28.99 6.05
N LEU A 381 -28.96 28.69 5.30
CA LEU A 381 -28.44 29.60 4.28
C LEU A 381 -29.43 29.75 3.11
N ALA A 382 -30.11 28.67 2.72
CA ALA A 382 -31.11 28.71 1.66
C ALA A 382 -32.34 29.52 2.07
N GLU A 383 -32.80 29.37 3.32
CA GLU A 383 -33.91 30.14 3.90
C GLU A 383 -33.62 31.65 3.99
N SER A 384 -32.35 32.04 4.13
CA SER A 384 -31.93 33.44 4.22
C SER A 384 -31.45 34.04 2.89
N SER A 385 -31.32 33.24 1.84
CA SER A 385 -30.86 33.68 0.52
C SER A 385 -32.03 34.19 -0.33
N THR A 386 -31.84 35.36 -0.97
CA THR A 386 -32.83 35.97 -1.88
C THR A 386 -32.43 35.87 -3.36
N SER A 387 -31.28 35.29 -3.67
CA SER A 387 -30.70 35.27 -5.01
C SER A 387 -30.62 33.85 -5.59
N ALA A 388 -29.64 33.07 -5.15
CA ALA A 388 -29.37 31.73 -5.63
C ALA A 388 -29.25 30.75 -4.45
N PRO A 389 -29.48 29.44 -4.69
CA PRO A 389 -29.20 28.41 -3.69
C PRO A 389 -27.75 28.51 -3.22
N PRO A 390 -27.50 28.43 -1.90
CA PRO A 390 -26.14 28.45 -1.38
C PRO A 390 -25.38 27.23 -1.91
N LYS A 391 -24.08 27.41 -2.12
CA LYS A 391 -23.18 26.34 -2.56
C LYS A 391 -22.08 26.11 -1.54
N CYS A 392 -21.61 24.88 -1.42
CA CYS A 392 -20.51 24.58 -0.51
C CYS A 392 -19.55 23.51 -1.03
N LEU A 393 -18.29 23.69 -0.66
CA LEU A 393 -17.28 22.65 -0.72
C LEU A 393 -17.31 21.85 0.58
N VAL A 394 -17.26 20.53 0.49
CA VAL A 394 -17.14 19.64 1.65
C VAL A 394 -15.87 18.81 1.49
N VAL A 395 -14.98 18.79 2.47
CA VAL A 395 -13.75 17.99 2.43
C VAL A 395 -13.84 16.91 3.49
N MET A 396 -13.81 15.66 3.05
CA MET A 396 -14.03 14.47 3.88
C MET A 396 -12.92 13.46 3.64
N ASN A 397 -12.45 12.79 4.68
CA ASN A 397 -11.47 11.72 4.54
C ASN A 397 -11.99 10.59 3.66
N TYR A 398 -11.05 9.82 3.08
CA TYR A 398 -11.30 8.86 2.00
C TYR A 398 -12.62 8.11 2.16
N ARG A 399 -12.87 7.46 3.30
CA ARG A 399 -14.10 6.68 3.52
C ARG A 399 -15.37 7.53 3.58
N HIS A 400 -15.33 8.68 4.24
CA HIS A 400 -16.50 9.53 4.49
C HIS A 400 -17.05 10.16 3.19
N ALA A 401 -16.23 10.24 2.14
CA ALA A 401 -16.59 10.77 0.83
C ALA A 401 -17.16 9.73 -0.16
N PHE A 402 -17.14 8.43 0.18
CA PHE A 402 -17.53 7.37 -0.75
C PHE A 402 -19.05 7.19 -0.87
N ASP A 403 -19.52 6.97 -2.10
CA ASP A 403 -20.83 6.38 -2.37
C ASP A 403 -20.72 4.85 -2.46
N LEU A 404 -21.36 4.14 -1.54
CA LEU A 404 -21.37 2.68 -1.50
C LEU A 404 -22.79 2.12 -1.66
N THR A 405 -23.75 2.95 -2.08
CA THR A 405 -25.19 2.61 -2.13
C THR A 405 -25.49 1.49 -3.15
N GLY A 406 -24.57 1.16 -4.06
CA GLY A 406 -24.65 0.01 -4.97
C GLY A 406 -24.04 -1.31 -4.44
N GLY A 407 -23.51 -1.34 -3.21
CA GLY A 407 -22.82 -2.49 -2.63
C GLY A 407 -23.66 -3.30 -1.63
N LEU A 408 -23.26 -4.55 -1.36
CA LEU A 408 -23.86 -5.46 -0.35
C LEU A 408 -23.91 -4.91 1.10
N LEU A 409 -23.38 -3.71 1.34
CA LEU A 409 -23.31 -3.04 2.66
C LEU A 409 -24.46 -2.05 2.91
N GLU A 410 -25.45 -1.99 2.02
CA GLU A 410 -26.70 -1.20 2.16
C GLU A 410 -27.33 -1.29 3.57
N ALA A 411 -27.13 -2.40 4.28
CA ALA A 411 -27.89 -2.71 5.48
C ALA A 411 -27.38 -2.13 6.81
N GLN A 412 -26.16 -1.59 6.95
CA GLN A 412 -25.67 -1.27 8.32
C GLN A 412 -24.93 0.06 8.57
N ARG A 413 -24.28 0.72 7.61
CA ARG A 413 -23.65 2.04 7.84
C ARG A 413 -23.52 2.85 6.56
N ARG A 414 -24.13 4.04 6.52
CA ARG A 414 -23.96 5.04 5.46
C ARG A 414 -22.78 5.96 5.77
N ASN A 415 -22.01 6.34 4.76
CA ASN A 415 -20.97 7.37 4.86
C ASN A 415 -21.57 8.79 4.75
N THR A 416 -20.84 9.82 5.17
CA THR A 416 -21.27 11.23 5.11
C THR A 416 -21.83 11.60 3.74
N TYR A 417 -21.11 11.27 2.64
CA TYR A 417 -21.57 11.58 1.29
C TYR A 417 -22.94 10.99 0.95
N GLU A 418 -23.24 9.76 1.40
CA GLU A 418 -24.51 9.10 1.11
C GLU A 418 -25.69 9.81 1.80
N PHE A 419 -25.50 10.33 3.01
CA PHE A 419 -26.49 11.17 3.67
C PHE A 419 -26.69 12.50 2.95
N LEU A 420 -25.61 13.14 2.49
CA LEU A 420 -25.69 14.37 1.70
C LEU A 420 -26.42 14.12 0.37
N LYS A 421 -26.09 13.02 -0.31
CA LYS A 421 -26.74 12.61 -1.56
C LYS A 421 -28.24 12.40 -1.38
N VAL A 422 -28.67 11.81 -0.27
CA VAL A 422 -30.10 11.70 0.05
C VAL A 422 -30.74 13.07 0.28
N ALA A 423 -30.07 13.97 0.99
CA ALA A 423 -30.64 15.27 1.36
C ALA A 423 -30.69 16.29 0.21
N PHE A 424 -29.75 16.22 -0.73
CA PHE A 424 -29.60 17.17 -1.84
C PHE A 424 -29.83 16.54 -3.21
N GLU A 425 -30.10 15.24 -3.28
CA GLU A 425 -30.44 14.49 -4.50
C GLU A 425 -29.37 14.66 -5.60
N ASP A 426 -29.80 15.00 -6.82
CA ASP A 426 -28.97 15.21 -8.00
C ASP A 426 -28.08 16.47 -7.93
N ARG A 427 -28.20 17.27 -6.87
CA ARG A 427 -27.40 18.49 -6.62
C ARG A 427 -26.15 18.24 -5.80
N THR A 428 -25.74 16.97 -5.64
CA THR A 428 -24.46 16.58 -5.03
C THR A 428 -23.51 15.90 -6.00
N ALA A 429 -22.22 16.18 -5.86
CA ALA A 429 -21.15 15.45 -6.55
C ALA A 429 -20.00 15.17 -5.59
N ASN A 430 -19.38 14.00 -5.71
CA ASN A 430 -18.11 13.69 -5.04
C ASN A 430 -16.97 13.49 -6.03
N VAL A 431 -15.78 13.96 -5.67
CA VAL A 431 -14.60 13.96 -6.52
C VAL A 431 -13.44 13.29 -5.80
N LEU A 432 -12.82 12.33 -6.47
CA LEU A 432 -11.59 11.69 -6.01
C LEU A 432 -10.37 12.53 -6.40
N LEU A 433 -9.58 12.95 -5.42
CA LEU A 433 -8.22 13.44 -5.67
C LEU A 433 -7.27 12.25 -5.91
N ASN A 434 -6.37 12.36 -6.89
CA ASN A 434 -5.41 11.29 -7.18
C ASN A 434 -4.61 10.91 -5.93
N THR A 435 -4.57 9.63 -5.61
CA THR A 435 -4.13 9.14 -4.31
C THR A 435 -3.61 7.71 -4.41
N ASN A 436 -3.10 7.21 -3.29
CA ASN A 436 -2.70 5.83 -3.09
C ASN A 436 -3.44 5.24 -1.88
N ILE A 437 -3.43 3.92 -1.79
CA ILE A 437 -3.98 3.17 -0.67
C ILE A 437 -2.95 3.22 0.46
N LEU A 438 -3.37 3.78 1.60
CA LEU A 438 -2.58 3.86 2.83
C LEU A 438 -1.19 4.50 2.68
N LEU A 439 -0.95 5.41 1.72
CA LEU A 439 0.38 6.00 1.43
C LEU A 439 1.38 5.07 0.74
N PHE A 440 1.00 3.83 0.40
CA PHE A 440 1.97 2.83 -0.05
C PHE A 440 1.65 2.21 -1.41
N VAL A 441 0.37 2.02 -1.74
CA VAL A 441 -0.02 1.21 -2.91
C VAL A 441 -0.79 2.06 -3.92
N PRO A 442 -0.29 2.25 -5.14
CA PRO A 442 -1.05 2.93 -6.19
C PRO A 442 -2.40 2.26 -6.46
N ILE A 443 -3.43 3.08 -6.66
CA ILE A 443 -4.75 2.59 -7.04
C ILE A 443 -4.75 2.04 -8.47
N ALA A 444 -5.70 1.17 -8.79
CA ALA A 444 -5.79 0.47 -10.08
C ALA A 444 -4.48 -0.27 -10.47
N GLY A 445 -3.70 -0.67 -9.46
CA GLY A 445 -2.39 -1.30 -9.62
C GLY A 445 -1.35 -0.41 -10.34
N GLY A 446 -1.49 0.91 -10.30
CA GLY A 446 -0.53 1.88 -10.87
C GLY A 446 -0.69 2.15 -12.36
N VAL A 447 -1.75 1.64 -13.01
CA VAL A 447 -1.97 1.87 -14.46
C VAL A 447 -2.31 3.33 -14.74
N TRP A 448 -2.98 3.99 -13.79
CA TRP A 448 -3.34 5.40 -13.90
C TRP A 448 -2.09 6.27 -13.83
N ASP A 449 -1.23 6.05 -12.83
CA ASP A 449 0.04 6.77 -12.66
C ASP A 449 0.94 6.61 -13.89
N THR A 450 1.06 5.38 -14.41
CA THR A 450 1.76 5.10 -15.66
C THR A 450 1.22 5.94 -16.82
N ALA A 451 -0.10 6.01 -16.97
CA ALA A 451 -0.74 6.73 -18.06
C ALA A 451 -0.55 8.25 -17.96
N PHE A 452 -0.59 8.80 -16.75
CA PHE A 452 -0.26 10.21 -16.50
C PHE A 452 1.21 10.48 -16.84
N GLU A 453 2.13 9.61 -16.41
CA GLU A 453 3.56 9.74 -16.72
C GLU A 453 3.82 9.74 -18.23
N GLU A 454 3.25 8.77 -18.97
CA GLU A 454 3.35 8.67 -20.43
C GLU A 454 2.78 9.88 -21.18
N THR A 455 1.92 10.67 -20.53
CA THR A 455 1.33 11.88 -21.09
C THR A 455 1.92 13.17 -20.54
N GLY A 456 3.05 13.06 -19.84
CA GLY A 456 3.84 14.18 -19.33
C GLY A 456 3.36 14.71 -17.98
N ASN A 457 2.64 13.90 -17.18
CA ASN A 457 2.12 14.24 -15.86
C ASN A 457 1.29 15.54 -15.83
N ARG A 458 0.52 15.77 -16.90
CA ARG A 458 -0.28 17.00 -17.04
C ARG A 458 -1.47 16.95 -16.05
N PRO A 459 -1.66 18.00 -15.22
CA PRO A 459 -2.83 18.10 -14.34
C PRO A 459 -4.14 18.02 -15.12
N ALA A 460 -5.12 17.28 -14.60
CA ALA A 460 -6.39 17.04 -15.28
C ALA A 460 -7.54 16.82 -14.28
N GLY A 461 -8.74 17.28 -14.65
CA GLY A 461 -10.00 16.94 -13.99
C GLY A 461 -11.05 16.49 -15.02
N PHE A 462 -11.76 15.40 -14.72
CA PHE A 462 -12.77 14.82 -15.61
C PHE A 462 -13.80 13.96 -14.87
N ASP A 463 -14.98 13.78 -15.47
CA ASP A 463 -16.03 12.87 -14.98
C ASP A 463 -15.63 11.40 -15.20
N PHE A 464 -16.02 10.52 -14.28
CA PHE A 464 -15.72 9.09 -14.41
C PHE A 464 -16.57 8.37 -15.46
N GLU A 465 -17.84 8.78 -15.66
CA GLU A 465 -18.87 8.07 -16.47
C GLU A 465 -18.39 7.73 -17.90
N ASP A 466 -17.63 8.63 -18.52
CA ASP A 466 -17.13 8.50 -19.89
C ASP A 466 -15.60 8.34 -19.98
N SER A 467 -14.95 8.00 -18.86
CA SER A 467 -13.51 7.80 -18.80
C SER A 467 -13.15 6.32 -18.67
N PRO A 468 -12.04 5.83 -19.27
CA PRO A 468 -11.55 4.47 -19.04
C PRO A 468 -11.22 4.21 -17.56
N PHE A 469 -10.90 5.26 -16.80
CA PHE A 469 -10.65 5.21 -15.36
C PHE A 469 -11.91 4.79 -14.59
N GLY A 470 -13.08 5.26 -15.00
CA GLY A 470 -14.35 4.98 -14.32
C GLY A 470 -14.78 3.53 -14.42
N TYR A 471 -14.27 2.78 -15.41
CA TYR A 471 -14.57 1.36 -15.60
C TYR A 471 -13.73 0.43 -14.73
N ASP A 472 -12.68 0.95 -14.10
CA ASP A 472 -11.80 0.13 -13.29
C ASP A 472 -12.48 -0.29 -11.97
N PRO A 473 -12.19 -1.52 -11.50
CA PRO A 473 -12.72 -1.97 -10.23
C PRO A 473 -12.22 -1.09 -9.08
N PHE A 474 -13.13 -0.70 -8.21
CA PHE A 474 -12.82 0.12 -7.04
C PHE A 474 -11.99 -0.69 -6.03
N ASP A 475 -10.78 -0.20 -5.70
CA ASP A 475 -9.81 -0.91 -4.86
C ASP A 475 -9.31 -0.11 -3.64
N MET A 476 -9.82 1.10 -3.41
CA MET A 476 -9.46 1.98 -2.27
C MET A 476 -10.02 1.55 -0.90
N PHE A 477 -10.58 0.35 -0.77
CA PHE A 477 -11.16 -0.17 0.47
C PHE A 477 -10.40 -1.42 0.97
N PRO A 478 -9.20 -1.26 1.58
CA PRO A 478 -8.35 -2.40 1.93
C PRO A 478 -8.92 -3.28 3.06
N PHE A 479 -9.87 -2.76 3.85
CA PHE A 479 -10.34 -3.42 5.08
C PHE A 479 -11.58 -4.31 4.91
N PHE A 480 -12.19 -4.34 3.72
CA PHE A 480 -13.33 -5.22 3.43
C PHE A 480 -13.07 -6.00 2.15
N PRO A 481 -12.49 -7.21 2.25
CA PRO A 481 -12.24 -8.08 1.09
C PRO A 481 -13.50 -8.32 0.24
N GLY A 482 -14.68 -8.29 0.87
CA GLY A 482 -15.97 -8.45 0.21
C GLY A 482 -16.40 -7.28 -0.68
N LEU A 483 -15.86 -6.07 -0.54
CA LEU A 483 -16.19 -4.95 -1.44
C LEU A 483 -15.27 -4.88 -2.66
N LYS A 484 -14.09 -5.50 -2.58
CA LYS A 484 -13.05 -5.37 -3.60
C LYS A 484 -13.53 -5.94 -4.93
N GLY A 485 -13.50 -5.08 -5.95
CA GLY A 485 -13.87 -5.43 -7.32
C GLY A 485 -15.37 -5.64 -7.59
N ARG A 486 -16.24 -5.29 -6.63
CA ARG A 486 -17.70 -5.32 -6.83
C ARG A 486 -18.25 -4.03 -7.44
N LEU A 487 -17.69 -2.90 -7.03
CA LEU A 487 -18.00 -1.59 -7.59
C LEU A 487 -16.88 -1.15 -8.54
N LYS A 488 -17.20 -0.21 -9.41
CA LYS A 488 -16.28 0.53 -10.27
C LYS A 488 -16.12 1.95 -9.75
N TYR A 489 -15.04 2.63 -10.14
CA TYR A 489 -14.81 4.01 -9.70
C TYR A 489 -15.96 4.97 -10.04
N ARG A 490 -16.60 4.83 -11.20
CA ARG A 490 -17.76 5.64 -11.59
C ARG A 490 -19.00 5.42 -10.73
N GLU A 491 -19.11 4.28 -10.06
CA GLU A 491 -20.23 3.97 -9.16
C GLU A 491 -20.00 4.55 -7.76
N VAL A 492 -18.74 4.85 -7.41
CA VAL A 492 -18.36 5.43 -6.12
C VAL A 492 -18.19 6.94 -6.20
N PHE A 493 -17.75 7.45 -7.36
CA PHE A 493 -17.38 8.85 -7.55
C PHE A 493 -17.95 9.44 -8.84
N LYS A 494 -18.37 10.70 -8.77
CA LYS A 494 -18.73 11.49 -9.95
C LYS A 494 -17.51 11.83 -10.81
N GLY A 495 -16.42 12.25 -10.17
CA GLY A 495 -15.26 12.84 -10.84
C GLY A 495 -13.91 12.43 -10.29
N PHE A 496 -12.87 12.69 -11.08
CA PHE A 496 -11.47 12.50 -10.71
C PHE A 496 -10.65 13.75 -10.99
N VAL A 497 -9.71 14.06 -10.09
CA VAL A 497 -8.77 15.15 -10.23
C VAL A 497 -7.35 14.66 -9.98
N PHE A 498 -6.49 14.78 -10.99
CA PHE A 498 -5.05 14.61 -10.90
C PHE A 498 -4.38 15.99 -10.78
N THR A 499 -3.79 16.28 -9.62
CA THR A 499 -3.07 17.54 -9.40
C THR A 499 -1.60 17.41 -9.78
N HIS A 500 -0.95 16.34 -9.32
CA HIS A 500 0.47 16.05 -9.52
C HIS A 500 0.77 14.58 -9.22
N PRO A 501 1.90 14.03 -9.73
CA PRO A 501 2.33 12.66 -9.45
C PRO A 501 2.37 12.33 -7.96
N LEU A 502 2.18 11.05 -7.62
CA LEU A 502 2.29 10.57 -6.24
C LEU A 502 3.64 10.96 -5.62
N ASP A 503 4.72 10.97 -6.42
CA ASP A 503 6.06 11.30 -5.94
C ASP A 503 6.25 12.77 -5.54
N ASN A 504 5.34 13.64 -5.96
CA ASN A 504 5.36 15.05 -5.61
C ASN A 504 4.44 15.36 -4.41
N GLN A 505 3.75 14.36 -3.86
CA GLN A 505 2.97 14.50 -2.63
C GLN A 505 3.89 14.46 -1.40
N TYR A 506 3.49 15.11 -0.32
CA TYR A 506 4.33 15.22 0.87
C TYR A 506 3.50 15.20 2.15
N LEU A 507 4.09 14.69 3.23
CA LEU A 507 3.49 14.65 4.55
C LEU A 507 3.88 15.90 5.35
N GLY A 508 2.91 16.44 6.09
CA GLY A 508 3.12 17.55 7.02
C GLY A 508 2.89 17.10 8.45
N HIS A 509 3.97 17.05 9.24
CA HIS A 509 3.90 16.72 10.66
C HIS A 509 4.59 17.77 11.54
N GLY A 510 4.04 17.94 12.74
CA GLY A 510 4.53 18.87 13.73
C GLY A 510 3.94 20.27 13.57
N ILE A 511 3.54 20.87 14.68
CA ILE A 511 3.09 22.25 14.77
C ILE A 511 4.01 22.95 15.77
N PRO A 512 4.71 24.04 15.39
CA PRO A 512 5.51 24.83 16.32
C PRO A 512 4.67 25.22 17.53
N GLY A 513 5.24 25.29 18.74
CA GLY A 513 4.47 25.68 19.94
C GLY A 513 3.38 24.70 20.42
N TYR A 514 3.05 23.61 19.69
CA TYR A 514 1.85 22.81 20.00
C TYR A 514 1.78 22.25 21.42
N TYR A 515 2.90 21.87 22.03
CA TYR A 515 2.91 21.31 23.38
C TYR A 515 3.15 22.35 24.47
N ASP A 516 3.55 23.57 24.13
CA ASP A 516 4.06 24.56 25.07
C ASP A 516 2.93 24.99 26.02
N GLY A 517 3.10 24.71 27.32
CA GLY A 517 2.08 24.93 28.36
C GLY A 517 0.89 23.96 28.30
N PHE A 518 0.95 22.94 27.44
CA PHE A 518 -0.08 21.93 27.21
C PHE A 518 0.43 20.49 27.46
N GLU A 519 1.67 20.33 27.90
CA GLU A 519 2.34 19.04 28.06
C GLU A 519 1.59 18.12 29.03
N LYS A 520 1.22 18.65 30.19
CA LYS A 520 0.48 17.89 31.23
C LYS A 520 -0.87 17.42 30.71
N GLU A 521 -1.57 18.28 29.99
CA GLU A 521 -2.89 17.96 29.44
C GLU A 521 -2.79 16.98 28.27
N ALA A 522 -1.80 17.15 27.40
CA ALA A 522 -1.52 16.21 26.32
C ALA A 522 -1.22 14.80 26.85
N LEU A 523 -0.40 14.69 27.91
CA LEU A 523 -0.10 13.43 28.58
C LEU A 523 -1.33 12.85 29.27
N ARG A 524 -2.15 13.66 29.95
CA ARG A 524 -3.40 13.20 30.57
C ARG A 524 -4.31 12.57 29.52
N ARG A 525 -4.53 13.26 28.40
CA ARG A 525 -5.35 12.79 27.29
C ARG A 525 -4.80 11.53 26.62
N ALA A 526 -3.47 11.44 26.51
CA ALA A 526 -2.82 10.28 25.92
C ALA A 526 -3.07 8.99 26.73
N LYS A 527 -3.18 9.09 28.06
CA LYS A 527 -3.53 7.95 28.94
C LYS A 527 -4.90 7.34 28.64
N PHE A 528 -5.84 8.13 28.11
CA PHE A 528 -7.17 7.61 27.73
C PHE A 528 -7.12 6.62 26.55
N VAL A 529 -6.06 6.67 25.73
CA VAL A 529 -5.94 5.83 24.54
C VAL A 529 -5.28 4.50 24.88
N SER A 530 -4.03 4.54 25.36
CA SER A 530 -3.25 3.39 25.78
C SER A 530 -1.91 3.83 26.38
N ASP A 531 -1.25 2.92 27.11
CA ASP A 531 0.11 3.14 27.62
C ASP A 531 1.14 3.36 26.50
N ASP A 532 0.98 2.67 25.36
CA ASP A 532 1.84 2.85 24.19
C ASP A 532 1.69 4.25 23.59
N TYR A 533 0.45 4.72 23.46
CA TYR A 533 0.17 6.06 22.97
C TYR A 533 0.72 7.12 23.94
N TYR A 534 0.54 6.93 25.25
CA TYR A 534 1.14 7.78 26.28
C TYR A 534 2.67 7.88 26.13
N ARG A 535 3.37 6.74 26.07
CA ARG A 535 4.84 6.72 25.90
C ARG A 535 5.30 7.40 24.61
N GLY A 536 4.53 7.25 23.54
CA GLY A 536 4.79 7.94 22.27
C GLY A 536 4.75 9.46 22.44
N ILE A 537 3.68 9.99 23.06
CA ILE A 537 3.54 11.43 23.32
C ILE A 537 4.61 11.95 24.30
N GLU A 538 4.91 11.20 25.36
CA GLU A 538 5.97 11.53 26.33
C GLU A 538 7.34 11.65 25.66
N THR A 539 7.65 10.72 24.75
CA THR A 539 8.89 10.75 23.97
C THR A 539 8.95 11.98 23.07
N ILE A 540 7.85 12.31 22.39
CA ILE A 540 7.76 13.49 21.51
C ILE A 540 7.98 14.77 22.30
N ILE A 541 7.31 14.95 23.44
CA ILE A 541 7.45 16.14 24.30
C ILE A 541 8.90 16.27 24.81
N THR A 542 9.47 15.16 25.30
CA THR A 542 10.85 15.15 25.82
C THR A 542 11.88 15.46 24.74
N ARG A 543 11.64 15.00 23.50
CA ARG A 543 12.49 15.27 22.35
C ARG A 543 12.33 16.70 21.81
N LYS A 544 11.12 17.25 21.78
CA LYS A 544 10.85 18.63 21.34
C LYS A 544 11.54 19.66 22.25
N ASN A 545 11.67 19.35 23.54
CA ASN A 545 12.51 20.14 24.46
C ASN A 545 14.00 20.18 24.04
N LYS A 546 14.40 19.40 23.03
CA LYS A 546 15.77 19.34 22.47
C LYS A 546 15.84 19.74 20.98
N GLU A 547 14.76 19.65 20.20
CA GLU A 547 14.73 19.94 18.75
C GLU A 547 13.37 20.57 18.34
N SER A 548 13.37 21.81 17.83
CA SER A 548 12.17 22.49 17.32
C SER A 548 12.22 22.53 15.79
N MET A 549 11.32 21.87 15.04
CA MET A 549 10.88 22.27 13.68
C MET A 549 9.65 21.47 13.23
N ALA A 550 8.77 22.09 12.45
CA ALA A 550 7.81 21.39 11.61
C ALA A 550 8.58 20.64 10.50
N THR A 551 8.30 19.36 10.29
CA THR A 551 9.02 18.56 9.30
C THR A 551 8.13 18.31 8.09
N LYS A 552 8.54 18.87 6.95
CA LYS A 552 8.05 18.44 5.65
C LYS A 552 8.79 17.15 5.32
N HIS A 553 8.07 16.04 5.31
CA HIS A 553 8.61 14.79 4.83
C HIS A 553 8.08 14.60 3.41
N GLU A 554 8.98 14.51 2.43
CA GLU A 554 8.60 13.88 1.17
C GLU A 554 8.00 12.50 1.51
N LEU A 555 6.96 12.06 0.78
CA LEU A 555 6.57 10.67 0.89
C LEU A 555 7.82 9.82 0.68
N PRO A 556 8.03 8.75 1.47
CA PRO A 556 9.25 7.97 1.40
C PRO A 556 9.41 7.32 0.03
N ASN A 557 10.00 8.08 -0.89
CA ASN A 557 10.41 7.71 -2.21
C ASN A 557 11.93 7.71 -2.20
N HIS A 558 12.50 6.52 -2.09
CA HIS A 558 13.91 6.24 -2.35
C HIS A 558 14.93 6.84 -1.36
N LEU A 559 15.24 6.12 -0.28
CA LEU A 559 16.61 6.14 0.30
C LEU A 559 17.00 4.87 1.06
N ILE A 560 16.04 4.06 1.53
CA ILE A 560 16.36 2.81 2.24
C ILE A 560 16.75 1.67 1.28
N GLN A 561 16.39 1.77 -0.02
CA GLN A 561 16.71 0.74 -0.99
C GLN A 561 18.15 0.81 -1.52
N SER A 562 18.68 1.98 -1.88
CA SER A 562 19.97 2.05 -2.57
C SER A 562 21.14 1.66 -1.67
N LEU A 563 21.16 2.05 -0.39
CA LEU A 563 22.24 1.66 0.55
C LEU A 563 22.18 0.18 0.94
N LEU A 564 20.98 -0.41 1.03
CA LEU A 564 20.80 -1.83 1.31
C LEU A 564 21.07 -2.69 0.08
N GLU A 565 20.68 -2.24 -1.11
CA GLU A 565 20.94 -2.92 -2.39
C GLU A 565 22.42 -2.79 -2.78
N LEU A 566 23.08 -1.65 -2.55
CA LEU A 566 24.54 -1.49 -2.71
C LEU A 566 25.33 -2.34 -1.71
N SER A 567 24.86 -2.45 -0.46
CA SER A 567 25.51 -3.32 0.53
C SER A 567 25.24 -4.80 0.25
N MET A 568 24.06 -5.18 -0.25
CA MET A 568 23.79 -6.56 -0.71
C MET A 568 24.54 -6.90 -2.00
N LEU A 569 24.71 -5.96 -2.94
CA LEU A 569 25.53 -6.13 -4.14
C LEU A 569 27.02 -6.24 -3.79
N ALA A 570 27.51 -5.44 -2.84
CA ALA A 570 28.88 -5.56 -2.31
C ALA A 570 29.09 -6.90 -1.58
N PHE A 571 28.12 -7.35 -0.78
CA PHE A 571 28.19 -8.65 -0.08
C PHE A 571 28.17 -9.84 -1.05
N THR A 572 27.35 -9.78 -2.09
CA THR A 572 27.28 -10.83 -3.14
C THR A 572 28.51 -10.81 -4.05
N SER A 573 29.06 -9.65 -4.37
CA SER A 573 30.32 -9.51 -5.12
C SER A 573 31.51 -10.05 -4.31
N MET A 574 31.53 -9.83 -2.99
CA MET A 574 32.55 -10.37 -2.10
C MET A 574 32.44 -11.89 -1.94
N GLY A 575 31.21 -12.44 -1.87
CA GLY A 575 30.97 -13.88 -1.93
C GLY A 575 31.41 -14.53 -3.25
N MET A 576 31.26 -13.82 -4.36
CA MET A 576 31.71 -14.26 -5.68
C MET A 576 33.24 -14.25 -5.80
N LEU A 577 33.92 -13.23 -5.25
CA LEU A 577 35.38 -13.13 -5.21
C LEU A 577 36.01 -14.17 -4.27
N VAL A 578 35.41 -14.44 -3.12
CA VAL A 578 35.83 -15.53 -2.22
C VAL A 578 35.60 -16.90 -2.87
N GLY A 579 34.48 -17.07 -3.58
CA GLY A 579 34.20 -18.29 -4.34
C GLY A 579 35.21 -18.54 -5.48
N LEU A 580 35.59 -17.49 -6.22
CA LEU A 580 36.62 -17.56 -7.26
C LEU A 580 38.02 -17.78 -6.68
N GLY A 581 38.36 -17.17 -5.53
CA GLY A 581 39.62 -17.38 -4.82
C GLY A 581 39.78 -18.81 -4.30
N VAL A 582 38.72 -19.40 -3.76
CA VAL A 582 38.69 -20.82 -3.30
C VAL A 582 38.75 -21.79 -4.48
N SER A 583 38.13 -21.45 -5.62
CA SER A 583 38.23 -22.24 -6.85
C SER A 583 39.65 -22.20 -7.45
N ALA A 584 40.30 -21.04 -7.44
CA ALA A 584 41.68 -20.88 -7.92
C ALA A 584 42.70 -21.61 -7.03
N LEU A 585 42.49 -21.64 -5.71
CA LEU A 585 43.31 -22.39 -4.76
C LEU A 585 43.15 -23.92 -4.90
N ASN A 586 41.93 -24.40 -5.20
CA ASN A 586 41.68 -25.82 -5.45
C ASN A 586 42.14 -26.32 -6.84
N CYS A 587 42.37 -25.42 -7.80
CA CYS A 587 43.00 -25.77 -9.07
C CYS A 587 44.52 -25.96 -8.92
N ARG A 588 45.20 -25.21 -8.05
CA ARG A 588 46.64 -25.40 -7.80
C ARG A 588 46.98 -26.67 -7.02
N SER A 589 46.09 -27.18 -6.18
CA SER A 589 46.34 -28.40 -5.41
C SER A 589 46.11 -29.71 -6.19
N ARG A 590 45.75 -29.63 -7.48
CA ARG A 590 45.55 -30.79 -8.37
C ARG A 590 46.68 -30.99 -9.39
N ASP A 591 47.61 -30.04 -9.50
CA ASP A 591 48.79 -30.16 -10.37
C ASP A 591 50.06 -30.62 -9.60
N GLU A 592 49.97 -30.86 -8.28
CA GLU A 592 51.07 -31.40 -7.45
C GLU A 592 50.76 -32.79 -6.83
N GLN A 593 49.79 -33.53 -7.39
CA GLN A 593 49.59 -34.97 -7.14
C GLN A 593 49.51 -35.71 -8.46
#